data_AF-A0A847W7Z1-F1
#
_entry.id   AF-A0A847W7Z1-F1
#
_cell.length_a   1.000
_cell.length_b   1.000
_cell.length_c   1.000
_cell.angle_alpha   90.00
_cell.angle_beta   90.00
_cell.angle_gamma   90.00
#
_symmetry.space_group_name_H-M   'P 1'
#
loop_
_entity.id
_entity.type
_entity.pdbx_description
1 polymer ?
#
loop_
_entity_poly.entity_id
_entity_poly.type
_entity_poly.pdbx_seq_one_letter_code
_entity_poly.pdbx_strand_id
1 'polypeptide(L)'
;MADMEKILAALKNLRIGMVIEEYDLQASVAEVLTAYGIAYKKEYYLGLGNRVDFMTEDGIAIEIKKGKPNRTRLINQIERYAVFDEVAGIIVVVETSLRIPPTKTISGKPCAILGLKKLWGIAL
;
A
#
# COMPACT_ATOMS: atom_id res chain seq x y z
N MET A 1 15.53 -10.38 3.97
CA MET A 1 14.87 -9.27 4.70
C MET A 1 13.94 -8.61 3.72
N ALA A 2 12.68 -8.41 4.08
CA ALA A 2 11.72 -7.79 3.18
C ALA A 2 12.13 -6.34 2.87
N ASP A 3 12.33 -5.99 1.60
CA ASP A 3 12.89 -4.69 1.22
C ASP A 3 11.79 -3.62 1.08
N MET A 4 11.12 -3.34 2.20
CA MET A 4 10.05 -2.34 2.28
C MET A 4 10.54 -0.94 1.87
N GLU A 5 11.81 -0.62 2.14
CA GLU A 5 12.41 0.67 1.77
C GLU A 5 12.56 0.81 0.26
N LYS A 6 13.03 -0.22 -0.44
CA LYS A 6 13.06 -0.25 -1.92
C LYS A 6 11.67 -0.10 -2.52
N ILE A 7 10.66 -0.79 -1.98
CA ILE A 7 9.29 -0.69 -2.47
C ILE A 7 8.75 0.73 -2.24
N LEU A 8 8.96 1.31 -1.06
CA LEU A 8 8.58 2.71 -0.79
C LEU A 8 9.31 3.69 -1.71
N ALA A 9 10.60 3.48 -1.98
CA ALA A 9 11.37 4.30 -2.91
C ALA A 9 10.81 4.20 -4.34
N ALA A 10 10.46 3.00 -4.82
CA ALA A 10 9.80 2.82 -6.11
C ALA A 10 8.46 3.55 -6.15
N LEU A 11 7.57 3.31 -5.19
CA LEU A 11 6.23 3.91 -5.14
C LEU A 11 6.26 5.44 -5.02
N LYS A 12 7.31 6.04 -4.43
CA LYS A 12 7.49 7.50 -4.41
C LYS A 12 7.65 8.12 -5.81
N ASN A 13 8.01 7.33 -6.82
CA ASN A 13 8.13 7.77 -8.20
C ASN A 13 6.80 7.72 -8.97
N LEU A 14 5.69 7.32 -8.33
CA LEU A 14 4.36 7.39 -8.93
C LEU A 14 4.05 8.82 -9.38
N ARG A 15 3.85 8.97 -10.69
CA ARG A 15 3.29 10.16 -11.33
C ARG A 15 1.98 9.75 -11.94
N ILE A 16 0.89 10.27 -11.43
CA ILE A 16 -0.44 9.93 -11.93
C ILE A 16 -1.14 11.22 -12.31
N GLY A 17 -1.81 11.20 -13.46
CA GLY A 17 -2.68 12.27 -13.90
C GLY A 17 -4.00 12.27 -13.11
N MET A 18 -5.10 12.58 -13.78
CA MET A 18 -6.43 12.47 -13.18
C MET A 18 -6.74 10.99 -12.93
N VAL A 19 -6.78 10.58 -11.65
CA VAL A 19 -7.25 9.26 -11.23
C VAL A 19 -8.78 9.26 -11.25
N ILE A 20 -9.37 8.49 -12.16
CA ILE A 20 -10.83 8.41 -12.26
C ILE A 20 -11.33 7.34 -11.32
N GLU A 21 -10.66 6.19 -11.18
CA GLU A 21 -11.05 5.11 -10.29
C GLU A 21 -9.88 4.47 -9.50
N GLU A 22 -10.21 3.72 -8.45
CA GLU A 22 -9.20 3.00 -7.64
C GLU A 22 -8.39 2.00 -8.49
N TYR A 23 -9.02 1.42 -9.50
CA TYR A 23 -8.38 0.54 -10.47
C TYR A 23 -7.27 1.23 -11.28
N ASP A 24 -7.43 2.52 -11.62
CA ASP A 24 -6.39 3.27 -12.33
C ASP A 24 -5.15 3.43 -11.44
N LEU A 25 -5.38 3.67 -10.15
CA LEU A 25 -4.31 3.75 -9.17
C LEU A 25 -3.61 2.39 -8.97
N GLN A 26 -4.37 1.30 -8.92
CA GLN A 26 -3.80 -0.06 -8.91
C GLN A 26 -2.95 -0.31 -10.17
N ALA A 27 -3.40 0.12 -11.35
CA ALA A 27 -2.64 -0.02 -12.59
C ALA A 27 -1.33 0.77 -12.57
N SER A 28 -1.34 2.03 -12.14
CA SER A 28 -0.11 2.82 -12.00
C SER A 28 0.87 2.22 -10.97
N VAL A 29 0.37 1.67 -9.86
CA VAL A 29 1.20 0.96 -8.89
C VAL A 29 1.85 -0.28 -9.54
N ALA A 30 1.07 -1.07 -10.28
CA ALA A 30 1.57 -2.24 -11.00
C ALA A 30 2.70 -1.87 -11.98
N GLU A 31 2.52 -0.80 -12.76
CA GLU A 31 3.54 -0.30 -13.70
C GLU A 31 4.83 0.09 -12.97
N VAL A 32 4.74 0.82 -11.86
CA VAL A 32 5.91 1.22 -11.08
C VAL A 32 6.61 0.01 -10.48
N LEU A 33 5.89 -0.95 -9.89
CA LEU A 33 6.51 -2.16 -9.36
C LEU A 33 7.25 -2.94 -10.45
N THR A 34 6.63 -3.09 -11.62
CA THR A 34 7.25 -3.76 -12.78
C THR A 34 8.48 -3.00 -13.29
N ALA A 35 8.41 -1.67 -13.43
CA ALA A 35 9.53 -0.85 -13.89
C ALA A 35 10.75 -0.91 -12.96
N TYR A 36 10.53 -1.12 -11.66
CA TYR A 36 11.58 -1.27 -10.65
C TYR A 36 12.00 -2.74 -10.41
N GLY A 37 11.48 -3.68 -11.22
CA GLY A 37 11.81 -5.10 -11.11
C GLY A 37 11.36 -5.72 -9.79
N ILE A 38 10.28 -5.23 -9.20
CA ILE A 38 9.69 -5.78 -7.98
C ILE A 38 8.66 -6.83 -8.40
N ALA A 39 8.90 -8.09 -8.03
CA ALA A 39 7.96 -9.18 -8.28
C ALA A 39 6.76 -9.10 -7.32
N TYR A 40 5.56 -9.30 -7.86
CA TYR A 40 4.32 -9.23 -7.10
C TYR A 40 3.23 -10.14 -7.68
N LYS A 41 2.23 -10.44 -6.84
CA LYS A 41 0.94 -11.01 -7.22
C LYS A 41 -0.16 -10.00 -6.95
N LYS A 42 -1.05 -9.78 -7.93
CA LYS A 42 -2.24 -8.92 -7.77
C LYS A 42 -3.36 -9.67 -7.07
N GLU A 43 -4.21 -8.93 -6.36
CA GLU A 43 -5.44 -9.44 -5.72
C GLU A 43 -5.15 -10.73 -4.91
N TYR A 44 -4.06 -10.69 -4.12
CA TYR A 44 -3.53 -11.87 -3.46
C TYR A 44 -4.39 -12.26 -2.26
N TYR A 45 -4.85 -13.52 -2.27
CA TYR A 45 -5.70 -14.07 -1.23
C TYR A 45 -4.87 -14.56 -0.05
N LEU A 46 -4.99 -13.88 1.09
CA LEU A 46 -4.35 -14.28 2.36
C LEU A 46 -5.19 -15.33 3.11
N GLY A 47 -6.51 -15.24 2.99
CA GLY A 47 -7.45 -16.08 3.72
C GLY A 47 -8.89 -15.59 3.58
N LEU A 48 -9.83 -16.25 4.25
CA LEU A 48 -11.26 -15.99 4.07
C LEU A 48 -11.60 -14.51 4.29
N GLY A 49 -12.08 -13.83 3.24
CA GLY A 49 -12.41 -12.40 3.28
C GLY A 49 -11.22 -11.45 3.42
N ASN A 50 -10.00 -11.92 3.17
CA ASN A 50 -8.76 -11.15 3.23
C ASN A 50 -8.01 -11.26 1.90
N ARG A 51 -8.06 -10.18 1.12
CA ARG A 51 -7.37 -10.06 -0.16
C ARG A 51 -6.68 -8.71 -0.21
N VAL A 52 -5.37 -8.72 -0.47
CA VAL A 52 -4.57 -7.51 -0.64
C VAL A 52 -4.47 -7.17 -2.11
N ASP A 53 -4.37 -5.89 -2.45
CA ASP A 53 -4.26 -5.46 -3.86
C ASP A 53 -2.97 -6.02 -4.49
N PHE A 54 -1.87 -6.01 -3.73
CA PHE A 54 -0.60 -6.62 -4.14
C PHE A 54 0.09 -7.33 -2.98
N MET A 55 0.72 -8.46 -3.29
CA MET A 55 1.65 -9.15 -2.41
C MET A 55 2.99 -9.30 -3.14
N THR A 56 4.06 -8.76 -2.57
CA THR A 56 5.42 -8.93 -3.09
C THR A 56 6.01 -10.27 -2.67
N GLU A 57 7.01 -10.79 -3.39
CA GLU A 57 7.69 -12.05 -3.03
C GLU A 57 8.36 -11.98 -1.65
N ASP A 58 8.78 -10.77 -1.23
CA ASP A 58 9.37 -10.48 0.07
C ASP A 58 8.33 -10.40 1.21
N GLY A 59 7.05 -10.64 0.94
CA GLY A 59 5.98 -10.63 1.95
C GLY A 59 5.47 -9.23 2.32
N ILE A 60 5.79 -8.20 1.54
CA ILE A 60 5.16 -6.88 1.73
C ILE A 60 3.80 -6.85 1.03
N ALA A 61 2.75 -6.69 1.82
CA ALA A 61 1.39 -6.44 1.35
C ALA A 61 1.22 -4.95 1.02
N ILE A 62 0.59 -4.66 -0.11
CA ILE A 62 0.28 -3.29 -0.54
C ILE A 62 -1.23 -3.18 -0.70
N GLU A 63 -1.83 -2.21 0.00
CA GLU A 63 -3.26 -1.88 -0.08
C GLU A 63 -3.40 -0.46 -0.64
N ILE A 64 -4.36 -0.26 -1.53
CA ILE A 64 -4.60 0.96 -2.29
C ILE A 64 -5.97 1.49 -1.93
N LYS A 65 -6.07 2.80 -1.68
CA LYS A 65 -7.36 3.48 -1.46
C LYS A 65 -7.43 4.80 -2.20
N LYS A 66 -8.48 4.96 -3.02
CA LYS A 66 -8.82 6.25 -3.63
C LYS A 66 -9.44 7.21 -2.59
N GLY A 67 -9.23 8.51 -2.77
CA GLY A 67 -9.80 9.55 -1.91
C GLY A 67 -9.29 9.51 -0.46
N LYS A 68 -10.19 9.78 0.49
CA LYS A 68 -9.92 9.76 1.93
C LYS A 68 -10.63 8.55 2.54
N PRO A 69 -9.93 7.42 2.77
CA PRO A 69 -10.57 6.23 3.31
C PRO A 69 -11.04 6.46 4.75
N ASN A 70 -12.07 5.72 5.16
CA ASN A 70 -12.47 5.68 6.57
C ASN A 70 -11.33 5.08 7.40
N ARG A 71 -10.80 5.87 8.33
CA ARG A 71 -9.62 5.49 9.13
C ARG A 71 -9.82 4.21 9.93
N THR A 72 -10.96 4.06 10.61
CA THR A 72 -11.24 2.87 11.43
C THR A 72 -11.33 1.63 10.56
N ARG A 73 -12.02 1.72 9.41
CA ARG A 73 -12.12 0.60 8.46
C ARG A 73 -10.75 0.21 7.90
N LEU A 74 -9.91 1.19 7.58
CA LEU A 74 -8.56 0.95 7.08
C LEU A 74 -7.69 0.27 8.15
N ILE A 75 -7.70 0.76 9.39
CA ILE A 75 -6.93 0.16 10.50
C ILE A 75 -7.37 -1.28 10.74
N ASN A 76 -8.67 -1.53 10.86
CA ASN A 76 -9.19 -2.89 11.05
C ASN A 76 -8.81 -3.82 9.88
N GLN A 77 -8.74 -3.28 8.65
CA GLN A 77 -8.35 -4.05 7.48
C GLN A 77 -6.87 -4.45 7.54
N ILE A 78 -5.96 -3.51 7.80
CA ILE A 78 -4.52 -3.79 7.85
C ILE A 78 -4.12 -4.59 9.10
N GLU A 79 -4.85 -4.45 10.22
CA GLU A 79 -4.68 -5.33 11.39
C GLU A 79 -5.03 -6.79 11.06
N ARG A 80 -6.12 -7.03 10.31
CA ARG A 80 -6.46 -8.38 9.82
C ARG A 80 -5.41 -8.95 8.87
N TYR A 81 -4.74 -8.12 8.07
CA TYR A 81 -3.67 -8.61 7.20
C TYR A 81 -2.40 -8.92 8.00
N ALA A 82 -2.09 -8.11 9.01
CA ALA A 82 -0.88 -8.24 9.79
C ALA A 82 -0.83 -9.54 10.62
N VAL A 83 -1.95 -10.25 10.83
CA VAL A 83 -1.93 -11.54 11.54
C VAL A 83 -1.44 -12.72 10.68
N PHE A 84 -1.38 -12.58 9.35
CA PHE A 84 -0.93 -13.66 8.47
C PHE A 84 0.59 -13.74 8.42
N ASP A 85 1.17 -14.92 8.67
CA ASP A 85 2.64 -15.11 8.76
C ASP A 85 3.39 -14.70 7.49
N GLU A 86 2.79 -14.92 6.32
CA GLU A 86 3.35 -14.54 5.02
C GLU A 86 3.42 -13.02 4.79
N VAL A 87 2.68 -12.23 5.57
CA VAL A 87 2.78 -10.77 5.55
C VAL A 87 3.92 -10.35 6.46
N ALA A 88 5.04 -9.92 5.90
CA ALA A 88 6.18 -9.37 6.62
C ALA A 88 6.02 -7.87 6.95
N GLY A 89 5.20 -7.14 6.18
CA GLY A 89 4.94 -5.72 6.37
C GLY A 89 3.83 -5.21 5.46
N ILE A 90 3.34 -4.00 5.72
CA ILE A 90 2.19 -3.41 5.02
C ILE A 90 2.51 -2.00 4.54
N ILE A 91 2.24 -1.72 3.26
CA ILE A 91 2.26 -0.38 2.69
C ILE A 91 0.83 -0.02 2.28
N VAL A 92 0.30 1.08 2.79
CA VAL A 92 -0.97 1.63 2.29
C VAL A 92 -0.68 2.81 1.37
N VAL A 93 -1.11 2.72 0.12
CA VAL A 93 -1.06 3.82 -0.85
C VAL A 93 -2.41 4.50 -0.88
N VAL A 94 -2.45 5.80 -0.61
CA VAL A 94 -3.67 6.59 -0.58
C VAL A 94 -3.55 7.82 -1.47
N GLU A 95 -4.62 8.15 -2.20
CA GLU A 95 -4.62 9.33 -3.06
C GLU A 95 -4.38 10.61 -2.25
N THR A 96 -5.11 10.77 -1.15
CA THR A 96 -4.98 11.91 -0.23
C THR A 96 -3.87 11.70 0.79
N SER A 97 -3.60 12.71 1.62
CA SER A 97 -2.83 12.48 2.83
C SER A 97 -3.71 11.81 3.90
N LEU A 98 -3.29 10.64 4.37
CA LEU A 98 -3.69 10.17 5.68
C LEU A 98 -2.66 10.66 6.69
N ARG A 99 -3.11 11.30 7.77
CA ARG A 99 -2.32 11.33 9.00
C ARG A 99 -2.29 9.89 9.50
N ILE A 100 -1.17 9.21 9.24
CA ILE A 100 -0.90 7.79 9.56
C ILE A 100 -1.29 7.47 11.01
N PRO A 101 -1.68 6.22 11.36
CA PRO A 101 -1.75 5.79 12.76
C PRO A 101 -0.46 6.19 13.50
N PRO A 102 -0.52 6.49 14.81
CA PRO A 102 0.58 7.08 15.55
C PRO A 102 1.87 6.23 15.62
N THR A 103 1.85 4.99 15.11
CA THR A 103 2.93 4.00 15.22
C THR A 103 3.41 3.51 13.85
N LYS A 104 4.73 3.30 13.71
CA LYS A 104 5.38 2.73 12.51
C LYS A 104 5.13 1.22 12.33
N THR A 105 4.33 0.62 13.21
CA THR A 105 4.07 -0.82 13.27
C THR A 105 2.60 -1.12 13.55
N ILE A 106 2.14 -2.26 13.04
CA ILE A 106 0.80 -2.84 13.25
C ILE A 106 0.97 -4.32 13.51
N SER A 107 0.42 -4.81 14.64
CA SER A 107 0.60 -6.20 15.10
C SER A 107 2.06 -6.67 15.09
N GLY A 108 2.99 -5.77 15.47
CA GLY A 108 4.42 -6.04 15.49
C GLY A 108 5.15 -5.96 14.14
N LYS A 109 4.42 -5.74 13.03
CA LYS A 109 4.98 -5.69 11.68
C LYS A 109 5.13 -4.25 11.17
N PRO A 110 6.17 -3.94 10.39
CA PRO A 110 6.35 -2.64 9.76
C PRO A 110 5.10 -2.21 8.97
N CYS A 111 4.67 -0.97 9.18
CA CYS A 111 3.57 -0.37 8.44
C CYS A 111 3.95 1.04 7.96
N ALA A 112 3.73 1.31 6.67
CA ALA A 112 3.91 2.62 6.09
C ALA A 112 2.65 3.06 5.35
N ILE A 113 2.45 4.37 5.27
CA ILE A 113 1.39 4.96 4.44
C ILE A 113 2.01 6.00 3.53
N LEU A 114 1.66 5.91 2.26
CA LEU A 114 2.12 6.77 1.19
C LEU A 114 0.94 7.59 0.67
N GLY A 115 0.92 8.90 0.98
CA GLY A 115 -0.06 9.84 0.45
C GLY A 115 0.41 10.48 -0.86
N LEU A 116 -0.29 10.22 -1.96
CA LEU A 116 0.14 10.64 -3.30
C LEU A 116 0.08 12.16 -3.50
N LYS A 117 -0.99 12.84 -3.04
CA LYS A 117 -1.07 14.31 -3.09
C LYS A 117 0.09 15.00 -2.36
N LYS A 118 0.58 14.40 -1.26
CA LYS A 118 1.75 14.90 -0.54
C LYS A 118 3.04 14.76 -1.37
N LEU A 119 3.20 13.64 -2.11
CA LEU A 119 4.35 13.45 -3.00
C LEU A 119 4.38 14.45 -4.15
N TRP A 120 3.22 14.89 -4.62
CA TRP A 120 3.10 15.83 -5.73
C TRP A 120 3.14 17.30 -5.30
N GLY A 121 3.43 17.59 -4.03
CA GLY A 121 3.50 18.97 -3.52
C GLY A 121 2.14 19.68 -3.45
N ILE A 122 1.04 18.93 -3.56
CA ILE A 122 -0.31 19.46 -3.38
C ILE A 122 -0.57 19.50 -1.88
N ALA A 123 -0.26 20.63 -1.25
CA ALA A 123 -0.66 20.92 0.11
C ALA A 123 -2.19 21.13 0.15
N LEU A 124 -2.90 20.25 0.86
CA LEU A 124 -4.31 20.41 1.23
C LEU A 124 -4.41 20.85 2.69
#